data_AF-A0A7V1LRF0-F1
#
_entry.id   AF-A0A7V1LRF0-F1
#
_cell.length_a   1.000
_cell.length_b   1.000
_cell.length_c   1.000
_cell.angle_alpha   90.00
_cell.angle_beta   90.00
_cell.angle_gamma   90.00
#
_symmetry.space_group_name_H-M   'P 1'
#
loop_
_entity.id
_entity.type
_entity.pdbx_description
1 polymer ?
#
loop_
_entity_poly.entity_id
_entity_poly.type
_entity_poly.pdbx_seq_one_letter_code
_entity_poly.pdbx_strand_id
1 'polypeptide(L)'
;SSFDQYEPKTVDKIKRNGTISGKKIIDYLIVPRAAGKKIIPPVKFSYFNPQTKSYVSLHSNSFILNVTQGQNIVGGNSSVVTKENVKLLGNNIRYIKTSNFDFQKRGDIVLFQPLFWAATVFPLLLLGGLITWKKRNDKLSGNLQLLHYQKAEKVARNRFKTAKILMESKNQKEFYSEISLALFGYFEDKLRIPKSEISLDKAVGELQKRDVSEELISNLKENAEKCEYFRFAPRADGLAAMNEMYHNLTKVIIELEKSIR
;
A
#
# COMPACT_ATOMS: atom_id res chain seq x y z
N SER A 1 53.25 -32.55 -27.96
CA SER A 1 52.15 -32.64 -28.93
C SER A 1 52.64 -31.97 -30.22
N SER A 2 52.79 -32.69 -31.34
CA SER A 2 53.49 -32.22 -32.54
C SER A 2 52.69 -32.53 -33.81
N PHE A 3 51.60 -31.79 -34.00
CA PHE A 3 50.78 -31.79 -35.21
C PHE A 3 50.49 -30.33 -35.58
N ASP A 4 50.79 -29.94 -36.82
CA ASP A 4 50.15 -28.75 -37.39
C ASP A 4 48.79 -29.16 -37.90
N GLN A 5 47.73 -28.57 -37.35
CA GLN A 5 46.37 -28.79 -37.81
C GLN A 5 46.00 -27.62 -38.72
N TYR A 6 45.81 -27.92 -40.01
CA TYR A 6 45.29 -26.95 -40.98
C TYR A 6 43.75 -26.88 -40.88
N GLU A 7 43.18 -25.72 -41.22
CA GLU A 7 41.73 -25.57 -41.29
C GLU A 7 41.15 -26.61 -42.27
N PRO A 8 40.17 -27.42 -41.85
CA PRO A 8 39.65 -28.47 -42.70
C PRO A 8 38.82 -27.91 -43.85
N LYS A 9 38.94 -28.54 -45.01
CA LYS A 9 37.99 -28.28 -46.10
C LYS A 9 36.68 -28.98 -45.78
N THR A 10 35.59 -28.22 -45.75
CA THR A 10 34.26 -28.76 -45.44
C THR A 10 33.37 -28.67 -46.66
N VAL A 11 32.80 -29.80 -47.08
CA VAL A 11 31.82 -29.88 -48.17
C VAL A 11 30.52 -30.44 -47.63
N ASP A 12 29.48 -29.62 -47.62
CA ASP A 12 28.15 -29.96 -47.13
C ASP A 12 27.19 -30.12 -48.31
N LYS A 13 26.64 -31.33 -48.50
CA LYS A 13 25.56 -31.62 -49.45
C LYS A 13 24.32 -32.04 -48.66
N ILE A 14 23.46 -31.08 -48.34
CA ILE A 14 22.26 -31.28 -47.53
C ILE A 14 21.02 -31.04 -48.39
N LYS A 15 20.07 -31.98 -48.38
CA LYS A 15 18.73 -31.86 -48.97
C LYS A 15 17.72 -31.60 -47.85
N ARG A 16 16.81 -30.65 -48.07
CA ARG A 16 15.81 -30.22 -47.08
C ARG A 16 14.39 -30.26 -47.67
N ASN A 17 13.94 -31.46 -48.07
CA ASN A 17 12.57 -31.67 -48.57
C ASN A 17 11.83 -32.63 -47.62
N GLY A 18 11.10 -32.08 -46.65
CA GLY A 18 10.35 -32.83 -45.63
C GLY A 18 11.25 -33.42 -44.53
N THR A 19 12.15 -34.33 -44.89
CA THR A 19 13.14 -34.93 -43.97
C THR A 19 14.52 -34.40 -44.30
N ILE A 20 15.22 -33.83 -43.31
CA ILE A 20 16.59 -33.34 -43.49
C ILE A 20 17.51 -34.55 -43.67
N SER A 21 18.16 -34.65 -44.82
CA SER A 21 19.13 -35.70 -45.13
C SER A 21 20.29 -35.12 -45.91
N GLY A 22 21.48 -35.70 -45.79
CA GLY A 22 22.64 -35.17 -46.47
C GLY A 22 23.94 -35.84 -46.07
N LYS A 23 25.04 -35.34 -46.65
CA LYS A 23 26.40 -35.76 -46.35
C LYS A 23 27.26 -34.53 -46.08
N LYS A 24 28.00 -34.58 -44.97
CA LYS A 24 29.04 -33.61 -44.61
C LYS A 24 30.38 -34.32 -44.70
N ILE A 25 31.29 -33.79 -45.51
CA ILE A 25 32.66 -34.30 -45.65
C ILE A 25 33.60 -33.24 -45.12
N ILE A 26 34.48 -33.63 -44.21
CA ILE A 26 35.45 -32.74 -43.57
C ILE A 26 36.84 -33.36 -43.80
N ASP A 27 37.64 -32.69 -44.61
CA ASP A 27 38.98 -33.16 -44.98
C ASP A 27 40.02 -32.44 -44.13
N TYR A 28 40.72 -33.21 -43.30
CA TYR A 28 41.83 -32.72 -42.47
C TYR A 28 43.17 -33.11 -43.09
N LEU A 29 44.05 -32.14 -43.32
CA LEU A 29 45.45 -32.40 -43.64
C LEU A 29 46.26 -32.48 -42.35
N ILE A 30 46.90 -33.62 -42.10
CA ILE A 30 47.73 -33.86 -40.92
C ILE A 30 49.16 -34.14 -41.37
N VAL A 31 50.11 -33.33 -40.92
CA VAL A 31 51.54 -33.50 -41.21
C VAL A 31 52.28 -33.91 -39.93
N PRO A 32 52.69 -35.19 -39.79
CA PRO A 32 53.43 -35.64 -38.61
C PRO A 32 54.88 -35.14 -38.66
N ARG A 33 55.31 -34.38 -37.64
CA ARG A 33 56.69 -33.85 -37.56
C ARG A 33 57.66 -34.72 -36.77
N ALA A 34 57.19 -35.81 -36.16
CA ALA A 34 58.02 -36.70 -35.36
C ALA A 34 57.65 -38.17 -35.60
N ALA A 35 58.67 -39.02 -35.72
CA ALA A 35 58.51 -40.46 -35.87
C ALA A 35 57.88 -41.12 -34.62
N GLY A 36 57.29 -42.29 -34.81
CA GLY A 36 56.66 -43.10 -33.77
C GLY A 36 55.18 -43.39 -34.00
N LYS A 37 54.60 -44.18 -33.10
CA LYS A 37 53.17 -44.55 -33.14
C LYS A 37 52.30 -43.35 -32.74
N LYS A 38 51.40 -42.95 -33.64
CA LYS A 38 50.42 -41.88 -33.42
C LYS A 38 49.02 -42.47 -33.48
N ILE A 39 48.15 -42.02 -32.58
CA ILE A 39 46.76 -42.48 -32.51
C ILE A 39 45.86 -41.28 -32.78
N ILE A 40 45.00 -41.40 -33.78
CA ILE A 40 43.90 -40.46 -34.00
C ILE A 40 42.71 -40.98 -33.19
N PRO A 41 42.23 -40.22 -32.19
CA PRO A 41 41.14 -40.65 -31.33
C PRO A 41 39.82 -40.75 -32.11
N PRO A 42 38.87 -41.57 -31.64
CA PRO A 42 37.57 -41.70 -32.26
C PRO A 42 36.78 -40.38 -32.16
N VAL A 43 36.11 -40.01 -33.24
CA VAL A 43 35.22 -38.84 -33.24
C VAL A 43 33.89 -39.24 -32.62
N LYS A 44 33.39 -38.43 -31.70
CA LYS A 44 32.08 -38.62 -31.05
C LYS A 44 31.04 -37.76 -31.75
N PHE A 45 29.90 -38.36 -32.09
CA PHE A 45 28.75 -37.63 -32.62
C PHE A 45 27.49 -38.02 -31.84
N SER A 46 26.80 -37.04 -31.25
CA SER A 46 25.59 -37.27 -30.46
C SER A 46 24.40 -36.59 -31.12
N TYR A 47 23.28 -37.31 -31.22
CA TYR A 47 22.02 -36.78 -31.75
C TYR A 47 20.83 -37.23 -30.89
N PHE A 48 19.75 -36.46 -30.93
CA PHE A 48 18.51 -36.81 -30.26
C PHE A 48 17.67 -37.73 -31.14
N ASN A 49 17.30 -38.91 -30.63
CA ASN A 49 16.40 -39.81 -31.33
C ASN A 49 14.94 -39.54 -30.85
N PRO A 50 14.06 -39.00 -31.72
CA PRO A 50 12.69 -38.67 -31.34
C PRO A 50 11.81 -39.89 -31.07
N GLN A 51 12.13 -41.07 -31.62
CA GLN A 51 11.35 -42.29 -31.38
C GLN A 51 11.60 -42.85 -29.98
N THR A 52 12.86 -42.84 -29.52
CA THR A 52 13.25 -43.33 -28.19
C THR A 52 13.27 -42.24 -27.12
N LYS A 53 13.05 -40.97 -27.50
CA LYS A 53 13.11 -39.77 -26.65
C LYS A 53 14.40 -39.65 -25.83
N SER A 54 15.51 -40.09 -26.40
CA SER A 54 16.81 -40.14 -25.74
C SER A 54 17.94 -39.70 -26.66
N TYR A 55 19.05 -39.25 -26.09
CA TYR A 55 20.26 -38.94 -26.84
C TYR A 55 21.03 -40.22 -27.13
N VAL A 56 21.40 -40.41 -28.39
CA VAL A 56 22.25 -41.53 -28.86
C VAL A 56 23.61 -40.96 -29.25
N SER A 57 24.68 -41.61 -28.81
CA SER A 57 26.06 -41.24 -29.14
C SER A 57 26.70 -42.32 -30.01
N LEU A 58 27.26 -41.89 -31.14
CA LEU A 58 28.00 -42.72 -32.09
C LEU A 58 29.49 -42.40 -31.99
N HIS A 59 30.31 -43.41 -32.21
CA HIS A 59 31.76 -43.32 -32.18
C HIS A 59 32.33 -43.85 -33.49
N SER A 60 33.27 -43.12 -34.09
CA SER A 60 34.11 -43.69 -35.15
C SER A 60 35.15 -44.65 -34.55
N ASN A 61 35.81 -45.43 -35.39
CA ASN A 61 36.99 -46.17 -34.97
C ASN A 61 38.18 -45.22 -34.79
N SER A 62 39.16 -45.63 -33.98
CA SER A 62 40.46 -44.96 -33.90
C SER A 62 41.35 -45.38 -35.07
N PHE A 63 42.25 -44.49 -35.49
CA PHE A 63 43.26 -44.80 -36.50
C PHE A 63 44.65 -44.83 -35.86
N ILE A 64 45.39 -45.90 -36.10
CA ILE A 64 46.76 -46.06 -35.62
C ILE A 64 47.71 -45.82 -36.80
N LEU A 65 48.52 -44.77 -36.72
CA LEU A 65 49.51 -44.41 -37.73
C LEU A 65 50.90 -44.72 -37.19
N ASN A 66 51.66 -45.55 -37.91
CA ASN A 66 53.07 -45.79 -37.61
C ASN A 66 53.92 -44.90 -38.51
N VAL A 67 54.39 -43.77 -37.96
CA VAL A 67 55.21 -42.80 -38.72
C VAL A 67 56.67 -43.20 -38.61
N THR A 68 57.29 -43.56 -39.74
CA THR A 68 58.73 -43.83 -39.82
C THR A 68 59.52 -42.52 -40.00
N GLN A 69 60.78 -42.51 -39.59
CA GLN A 69 61.66 -41.36 -39.77
C GLN A 69 62.04 -41.22 -41.26
N GLY A 70 61.89 -40.03 -41.82
CA GLY A 70 62.32 -39.73 -43.20
C GLY A 70 63.85 -39.74 -43.32
N GLN A 71 64.37 -40.22 -44.46
CA GLN A 71 65.81 -40.39 -44.69
C GLN A 71 66.59 -39.11 -45.02
N ASN A 72 65.95 -37.94 -45.06
CA ASN A 72 66.60 -36.66 -45.34
C ASN A 72 66.71 -35.80 -44.08
N ILE A 73 67.78 -35.99 -43.30
CA ILE A 73 68.32 -34.95 -42.43
C ILE A 73 69.42 -34.25 -43.24
N VAL A 74 69.04 -33.41 -44.18
CA VAL A 74 70.00 -32.51 -44.82
C VAL A 74 70.10 -31.28 -43.95
N GLY A 75 71.24 -31.13 -43.29
CA GLY A 75 71.65 -29.88 -42.67
C GLY A 75 71.64 -28.78 -43.73
N GLY A 76 70.71 -27.84 -43.57
CA GLY A 76 70.52 -26.74 -44.50
C GLY A 76 69.72 -25.66 -43.82
N ASN A 77 70.34 -24.50 -43.65
CA ASN A 77 69.75 -23.25 -43.15
C ASN A 77 68.37 -23.02 -43.76
N SER A 78 67.34 -23.31 -42.99
CA SER A 78 65.97 -22.89 -43.27
C SER A 78 65.59 -21.92 -42.17
N SER A 79 65.71 -20.65 -42.56
CA SER A 79 65.19 -19.47 -41.89
C SER A 79 64.01 -19.79 -40.99
N VAL A 80 64.21 -19.58 -39.69
CA VAL A 80 63.14 -19.38 -38.73
C VAL A 80 62.33 -18.18 -39.25
N VAL A 81 61.23 -18.46 -39.95
CA VAL A 81 60.23 -17.43 -40.27
C VAL A 81 59.46 -17.19 -38.99
N THR A 82 59.98 -16.26 -38.20
CA THR A 82 59.28 -15.67 -37.06
C THR A 82 57.97 -15.08 -37.59
N LYS A 83 56.83 -15.47 -37.00
CA LYS A 83 55.47 -14.97 -37.30
C LYS A 83 55.30 -13.49 -36.92
N GLU A 84 56.16 -12.60 -37.40
CA GLU A 84 56.08 -11.16 -37.11
C GLU A 84 55.32 -10.40 -38.21
N ASN A 85 55.27 -10.93 -39.44
CA ASN A 85 54.57 -10.28 -40.56
C ASN A 85 53.08 -10.63 -40.73
N VAL A 86 52.43 -11.19 -39.71
CA VAL A 86 50.96 -11.31 -39.63
C VAL A 86 50.40 -10.43 -38.51
N LYS A 87 51.12 -9.37 -38.14
CA LYS A 87 50.70 -8.42 -37.09
C LYS A 87 50.01 -7.15 -37.64
N LEU A 88 49.96 -6.98 -38.97
CA LEU A 88 49.48 -5.74 -39.62
C LEU A 88 48.15 -5.85 -40.37
N LEU A 89 47.45 -6.99 -40.30
CA LEU A 89 46.05 -7.12 -40.74
C LEU A 89 45.05 -7.37 -39.58
N GLY A 90 45.50 -7.16 -38.33
CA GLY A 90 44.75 -7.52 -37.12
C GLY A 90 43.92 -6.41 -36.46
N ASN A 91 43.71 -5.26 -37.09
CA ASN A 91 42.98 -4.14 -36.45
C ASN A 91 41.47 -4.06 -36.77
N ASN A 92 40.96 -4.87 -37.69
CA ASN A 92 39.54 -4.84 -38.07
C ASN A 92 38.73 -6.10 -37.71
N ILE A 93 39.35 -7.06 -37.03
CA ILE A 93 38.66 -8.22 -36.45
C ILE A 93 38.98 -8.22 -34.96
N ARG A 94 38.14 -7.57 -34.15
CA ARG A 94 38.21 -7.75 -32.70
C ARG A 94 37.85 -9.20 -32.38
N TYR A 95 38.64 -9.88 -31.56
CA TYR A 95 38.27 -11.17 -30.99
C TYR A 95 36.87 -11.07 -30.37
N ILE A 96 36.03 -12.10 -30.58
CA ILE A 96 34.82 -12.29 -29.77
C ILE A 96 35.28 -12.26 -28.31
N LYS A 97 34.64 -11.46 -27.45
CA LYS A 97 34.98 -11.38 -26.02
C LYS A 97 35.03 -12.79 -25.42
N THR A 98 36.24 -13.31 -25.23
CA THR A 98 36.54 -14.50 -24.43
C THR A 98 36.91 -14.09 -23.00
N SER A 99 36.26 -13.04 -22.48
CA SER A 99 36.31 -12.77 -21.04
C SER A 99 35.52 -13.87 -20.34
N ASN A 100 36.05 -14.41 -19.25
CA ASN A 100 35.34 -15.34 -18.37
C ASN A 100 33.95 -14.77 -18.10
N PHE A 101 32.91 -15.47 -18.58
CA PHE A 101 31.54 -15.13 -18.24
C PHE A 101 31.35 -15.52 -16.78
N ASP A 102 31.26 -14.52 -15.91
CA ASP A 102 30.84 -14.73 -14.54
C ASP A 102 29.33 -14.92 -14.57
N PHE A 103 28.88 -16.17 -14.60
CA PHE A 103 27.46 -16.50 -14.51
C PHE A 103 26.96 -16.10 -13.13
N GLN A 104 26.41 -14.90 -12.99
CA GLN A 104 25.68 -14.55 -11.78
C GLN A 104 24.40 -15.39 -11.74
N LYS A 105 24.18 -16.09 -10.63
CA LYS A 105 22.89 -16.71 -10.35
C LYS A 105 21.82 -15.66 -10.56
N ARG A 106 20.83 -15.97 -11.39
CA ARG A 106 19.62 -15.15 -11.56
C ARG A 106 19.10 -14.88 -10.14
N GLY A 107 19.13 -13.62 -9.71
CA GLY A 107 18.72 -13.24 -8.37
C GLY A 107 17.35 -13.80 -8.06
N ASP A 108 17.14 -14.22 -6.81
CA ASP A 108 15.90 -14.82 -6.38
C ASP A 108 14.72 -13.90 -6.71
N ILE A 109 13.63 -14.51 -7.17
CA ILE A 109 12.44 -13.78 -7.62
C ILE A 109 11.94 -12.93 -6.44
N VAL A 110 11.83 -11.62 -6.66
CA VAL A 110 11.50 -10.59 -5.65
C VAL A 110 10.21 -10.92 -4.86
N LEU A 111 9.32 -11.72 -5.45
CA LEU A 111 8.10 -12.24 -4.84
C LEU A 111 8.33 -13.11 -3.57
N PHE A 112 9.51 -13.72 -3.42
CA PHE A 112 9.85 -14.53 -2.24
C PHE A 112 10.58 -13.73 -1.15
N GLN A 113 10.87 -12.45 -1.39
CA GLN A 113 11.49 -11.60 -0.38
C GLN A 113 10.44 -11.17 0.65
N PRO A 114 10.67 -11.36 1.97
CA PRO A 114 9.70 -11.00 3.00
C PRO A 114 9.41 -9.50 3.02
N LEU A 115 10.39 -8.68 2.61
CA LEU A 115 10.25 -7.23 2.51
C LEU A 115 9.20 -6.80 1.46
N PHE A 116 9.06 -7.55 0.36
CA PHE A 116 8.05 -7.28 -0.66
C PHE A 116 6.63 -7.45 -0.10
N TRP A 117 6.38 -8.54 0.64
CA TRP A 117 5.09 -8.77 1.28
C TRP A 117 4.83 -7.79 2.42
N ALA A 118 5.85 -7.46 3.21
CA ALA A 118 5.72 -6.42 4.24
C ALA A 118 5.33 -5.07 3.62
N ALA A 119 6.03 -4.63 2.56
CA ALA A 119 5.71 -3.37 1.87
C ALA A 119 4.33 -3.38 1.19
N THR A 120 3.83 -4.54 0.79
CA THR A 120 2.51 -4.69 0.16
C THR A 120 1.37 -4.72 1.18
N VAL A 121 1.54 -5.45 2.29
CA VAL A 121 0.51 -5.63 3.32
C VAL A 121 0.46 -4.44 4.28
N PHE A 122 1.59 -3.79 4.54
CA PHE A 122 1.68 -2.64 5.44
C PHE A 122 0.69 -1.50 5.13
N PRO A 123 0.58 -0.98 3.88
CA PRO A 123 -0.38 0.08 3.58
C PRO A 123 -1.84 -0.37 3.74
N LEU A 124 -2.16 -1.65 3.48
CA LEU A 124 -3.50 -2.20 3.71
C LEU A 124 -3.84 -2.27 5.20
N LEU A 125 -2.89 -2.74 6.03
CA LEU A 125 -3.06 -2.77 7.49
C LEU A 125 -3.15 -1.36 8.08
N LEU A 126 -2.32 -0.43 7.59
CA LEU A 126 -2.34 0.97 8.02
C LEU A 126 -3.70 1.60 7.68
N LEU A 127 -4.22 1.39 6.46
CA LEU A 127 -5.55 1.87 6.07
C LEU A 127 -6.65 1.27 6.95
N GLY A 128 -6.62 -0.04 7.20
CA GLY A 128 -7.56 -0.70 8.13
C GLY A 128 -7.49 -0.15 9.55
N GLY A 129 -6.27 0.10 10.04
CA GLY A 129 -6.01 0.74 11.33
C GLY A 129 -6.60 2.16 11.41
N LEU A 130 -6.38 2.98 10.39
CA LEU A 130 -6.93 4.33 10.32
C LEU A 130 -8.47 4.33 10.26
N ILE A 131 -9.07 3.42 9.47
CA ILE A 131 -10.52 3.29 9.37
C ILE A 131 -11.10 2.89 10.73
N THR A 132 -10.53 1.90 11.41
CA THR A 132 -11.02 1.43 12.71
C THR A 132 -10.83 2.49 13.80
N TRP A 133 -9.71 3.21 13.80
CA TRP A 133 -9.46 4.33 14.71
C TRP A 133 -10.47 5.47 14.51
N LYS A 134 -10.69 5.90 13.25
CA LYS A 134 -11.69 6.91 12.92
C LYS A 134 -13.10 6.48 13.34
N LYS A 135 -13.49 5.24 13.02
CA LYS A 135 -14.83 4.71 13.36
C LYS A 135 -15.03 4.59 14.87
N ARG A 136 -13.96 4.35 15.65
CA ARG A 136 -14.00 4.41 17.12
C ARG A 136 -14.17 5.84 17.62
N ASN A 137 -13.40 6.78 17.07
CA ASN A 137 -13.47 8.20 17.45
C ASN A 137 -14.86 8.79 17.16
N ASP A 138 -15.42 8.52 15.98
CA ASP A 138 -16.74 9.00 15.57
C ASP A 138 -17.88 8.41 16.43
N LYS A 139 -17.74 7.16 16.89
CA LYS A 139 -18.69 6.55 17.84
C LYS A 139 -18.64 7.22 19.21
N LEU A 140 -17.47 7.69 19.64
CA LEU A 140 -17.30 8.38 20.92
C LEU A 140 -17.83 9.81 20.87
N SER A 141 -17.62 10.54 19.77
CA SER A 141 -18.02 11.94 19.64
C SER A 141 -19.45 12.13 19.12
N GLY A 142 -19.79 11.52 17.98
CA GLY A 142 -21.05 11.76 17.28
C GLY A 142 -22.27 11.16 17.99
N ASN A 143 -22.12 9.99 18.59
CA ASN A 143 -23.23 9.32 19.27
C ASN A 143 -23.55 10.00 20.61
N LEU A 144 -22.53 10.51 21.31
CA LEU A 144 -22.72 11.23 22.57
C LEU A 144 -23.46 12.56 22.31
N GLN A 145 -23.00 13.39 21.37
CA GLN A 145 -23.67 14.65 21.03
C GLN A 145 -25.09 14.44 20.49
N LEU A 146 -25.33 13.40 19.67
CA LEU A 146 -26.69 13.06 19.23
C LEU A 146 -27.55 12.54 20.39
N LEU A 147 -26.99 11.76 21.32
CA LEU A 147 -27.70 11.32 22.52
C LEU A 147 -28.06 12.48 23.43
N HIS A 148 -27.14 13.44 23.62
CA HIS A 148 -27.40 14.67 24.37
C HIS A 148 -28.53 15.47 23.70
N TYR A 149 -28.44 15.70 22.38
CA TYR A 149 -29.49 16.36 21.61
C TYR A 149 -30.88 15.70 21.77
N GLN A 150 -30.94 14.36 21.68
CA GLN A 150 -32.19 13.61 21.83
C GLN A 150 -32.71 13.59 23.28
N LYS A 151 -31.82 13.65 24.27
CA LYS A 151 -32.17 13.63 25.69
C LYS A 151 -32.41 15.01 26.27
N ALA A 152 -32.03 16.09 25.59
CA ALA A 152 -32.13 17.48 26.05
C ALA A 152 -33.53 17.80 26.61
N GLU A 153 -34.59 17.48 25.84
CA GLU A 153 -35.97 17.70 26.27
C GLU A 153 -36.31 16.91 27.53
N LYS A 154 -35.91 15.63 27.58
CA LYS A 154 -36.17 14.75 28.73
C LYS A 154 -35.46 15.25 30.00
N VAL A 155 -34.19 15.67 29.87
CA VAL A 155 -33.40 16.22 30.98
C VAL A 155 -34.01 17.53 31.47
N ALA A 156 -34.35 18.44 30.56
CA ALA A 156 -35.02 19.70 30.88
C ALA A 156 -36.35 19.44 31.62
N ARG A 157 -37.25 18.62 31.06
CA ARG A 157 -38.54 18.26 31.70
C ARG A 157 -38.36 17.67 33.09
N ASN A 158 -37.36 16.81 33.29
CA ASN A 158 -37.07 16.25 34.61
C ASN A 158 -36.64 17.33 35.61
N ARG A 159 -35.83 18.30 35.19
CA ARG A 159 -35.44 19.45 36.02
C ARG A 159 -36.60 20.41 36.27
N PHE A 160 -37.50 20.63 35.30
CA PHE A 160 -38.74 21.37 35.55
C PHE A 160 -39.61 20.66 36.60
N LYS A 161 -39.67 19.32 36.60
CA LYS A 161 -40.37 18.59 37.67
C LYS A 161 -39.73 18.79 39.04
N THR A 162 -38.39 18.78 39.14
CA THR A 162 -37.71 19.06 40.41
C THR A 162 -37.93 20.50 40.86
N ALA A 163 -37.90 21.47 39.94
CA ALA A 163 -38.27 22.85 40.22
C ALA A 163 -39.69 22.94 40.79
N LYS A 164 -40.67 22.24 40.20
CA LYS A 164 -42.04 22.21 40.75
C LYS A 164 -42.09 21.73 42.21
N ILE A 165 -41.33 20.69 42.55
CA ILE A 165 -41.23 20.19 43.94
C ILE A 165 -40.60 21.24 44.86
N LEU A 166 -39.55 21.94 44.40
CA LEU A 166 -38.88 23.01 45.15
C LEU A 166 -39.78 24.24 45.38
N MET A 167 -40.69 24.50 44.43
CA MET A 167 -41.70 25.53 44.58
C MET A 167 -42.73 25.15 45.67
N GLU A 168 -43.18 23.90 45.69
CA GLU A 168 -44.09 23.38 46.72
C GLU A 168 -43.46 23.39 48.12
N SER A 169 -42.14 23.15 48.22
CA SER A 169 -41.38 23.25 49.47
C SER A 169 -41.00 24.68 49.87
N LYS A 170 -41.50 25.70 49.15
CA LYS A 170 -41.25 27.14 49.36
C LYS A 170 -39.76 27.53 49.28
N ASN A 171 -38.92 26.72 48.64
CA ASN A 171 -37.51 27.02 48.45
C ASN A 171 -37.27 27.85 47.18
N GLN A 172 -37.54 29.16 47.27
CA GLN A 172 -37.52 30.06 46.12
C GLN A 172 -36.16 30.12 45.42
N LYS A 173 -35.06 30.17 46.19
CA LYS A 173 -33.71 30.31 45.63
C LYS A 173 -33.32 29.08 44.81
N GLU A 174 -33.59 27.89 45.33
CA GLU A 174 -33.31 26.64 44.63
C GLU A 174 -34.21 26.45 43.41
N PHE A 175 -35.47 26.87 43.47
CA PHE A 175 -36.39 26.87 42.32
C PHE A 175 -35.82 27.66 41.13
N TYR A 176 -35.44 28.93 41.34
CA TYR A 176 -34.90 29.75 40.26
C TYR A 176 -33.55 29.22 39.75
N SER A 177 -32.74 28.64 40.64
CA SER A 177 -31.50 27.96 40.26
C SER A 177 -31.78 26.76 39.35
N GLU A 178 -32.69 25.86 39.73
CA GLU A 178 -33.03 24.67 38.93
C GLU A 178 -33.68 25.02 37.59
N ILE A 179 -34.56 26.02 37.54
CA ILE A 179 -35.12 26.50 36.26
C ILE A 179 -34.01 27.03 35.36
N SER A 180 -33.09 27.85 35.88
CA SER A 180 -31.98 28.38 35.07
C SER A 180 -31.10 27.25 34.54
N LEU A 181 -30.79 26.25 35.37
CA LEU A 181 -30.02 25.06 34.96
C LEU A 181 -30.75 24.22 33.92
N ALA A 182 -32.08 24.07 34.05
CA ALA A 182 -32.90 23.37 33.07
C ALA A 182 -32.86 24.06 31.70
N LEU A 183 -32.97 25.39 31.70
CA LEU A 183 -32.99 26.20 30.48
C LEU A 183 -31.64 26.21 29.77
N PHE A 184 -30.55 26.54 30.49
CA PHE A 184 -29.22 26.58 29.89
C PHE A 184 -28.70 25.18 29.50
N GLY A 185 -29.03 24.14 30.27
CA GLY A 185 -28.73 22.76 29.91
C GLY A 185 -29.47 22.31 28.65
N TYR A 186 -30.72 22.74 28.47
CA TYR A 186 -31.46 22.50 27.22
C TYR A 186 -30.76 23.16 26.03
N PHE A 187 -30.35 24.42 26.15
CA PHE A 187 -29.64 25.12 25.09
C PHE A 187 -28.28 24.51 24.77
N GLU A 188 -27.50 24.13 25.79
CA GLU A 188 -26.22 23.44 25.63
C GLU A 188 -26.38 22.18 24.74
N ASP A 189 -27.30 21.30 25.12
CA ASP A 189 -27.51 20.02 24.44
C ASP A 189 -28.22 20.19 23.07
N LYS A 190 -29.23 21.06 22.96
CA LYS A 190 -30.06 21.21 21.75
C LYS A 190 -29.43 22.12 20.69
N LEU A 191 -28.77 23.18 21.11
CA LEU A 191 -28.10 24.13 20.22
C LEU A 191 -26.64 23.73 19.95
N ARG A 192 -26.11 22.73 20.66
CA ARG A 192 -24.71 22.26 20.59
C ARG A 192 -23.70 23.36 20.93
N ILE A 193 -24.07 24.22 21.88
CA ILE A 193 -23.21 25.32 22.35
C ILE A 193 -22.37 24.79 23.52
N PRO A 194 -21.03 24.91 23.50
CA PRO A 194 -20.20 24.50 24.63
C PRO A 194 -20.55 25.26 25.91
N LYS A 195 -20.50 24.59 27.07
CA LYS A 195 -20.79 25.19 28.38
C LYS A 195 -19.93 26.43 28.71
N SER A 196 -18.70 26.50 28.22
CA SER A 196 -17.82 27.67 28.39
C SER A 196 -18.30 28.90 27.63
N GLU A 197 -19.19 28.70 26.66
CA GLU A 197 -19.64 29.70 25.71
C GLU A 197 -21.13 30.01 25.84
N ILE A 198 -21.89 29.26 26.63
CA ILE A 198 -23.33 29.44 26.72
C ILE A 198 -23.68 30.80 27.34
N SER A 199 -24.47 31.58 26.61
CA SER A 199 -25.08 32.83 27.06
C SER A 199 -26.44 32.97 26.41
N LEU A 200 -27.31 33.79 27.01
CA LEU A 200 -28.65 34.03 26.51
C LEU A 200 -28.61 34.61 25.08
N ASP A 201 -27.71 35.56 24.82
CA ASP A 201 -27.54 36.16 23.48
C ASP A 201 -27.06 35.15 22.43
N LYS A 202 -26.13 34.26 22.78
CA LYS A 202 -25.70 33.18 21.87
C LYS A 202 -26.82 32.19 21.58
N ALA A 203 -27.60 31.81 22.60
CA ALA A 203 -28.74 30.93 22.40
C ALA A 203 -29.79 31.57 21.47
N VAL A 204 -30.09 32.86 21.67
CA VAL A 204 -30.98 33.64 20.79
C VAL A 204 -30.45 33.68 19.36
N GLY A 205 -29.17 33.99 19.16
CA GLY A 205 -28.56 34.02 17.83
C GLY A 205 -28.58 32.68 17.10
N GLU A 206 -28.39 31.56 17.84
CA GLU A 206 -28.52 30.21 17.27
C GLU A 206 -29.97 29.82 16.96
N LEU A 207 -30.94 30.29 17.75
CA LEU A 207 -32.37 30.07 17.48
C LEU A 207 -32.84 30.85 16.24
N GLN A 208 -32.36 32.09 16.05
CA GLN A 208 -32.64 32.89 14.86
C GLN A 208 -32.14 32.21 13.57
N LYS A 209 -30.96 31.57 13.62
CA LYS A 209 -30.43 30.80 12.48
C LYS A 209 -31.25 29.56 12.12
N ARG A 210 -32.15 29.12 13.00
CA ARG A 210 -32.98 27.92 12.83
C ARG A 210 -34.43 28.26 12.45
N ASP A 211 -34.68 29.47 11.94
CA ASP A 211 -36.00 29.95 11.51
C ASP A 211 -37.10 29.86 12.58
N VAL A 212 -36.73 29.99 13.86
CA VAL A 212 -37.70 30.10 14.96
C VAL A 212 -38.35 31.48 14.93
N SER A 213 -39.67 31.56 15.11
CA SER A 213 -40.42 32.82 15.07
C SER A 213 -39.90 33.83 16.09
N GLU A 214 -39.78 35.10 15.68
CA GLU A 214 -39.27 36.19 16.54
C GLU A 214 -40.07 36.38 17.83
N GLU A 215 -41.39 36.15 17.79
CA GLU A 215 -42.27 36.21 18.98
C GLU A 215 -41.85 35.20 20.06
N LEU A 216 -41.55 33.95 19.66
CA LEU A 216 -41.07 32.91 20.59
C LEU A 216 -39.70 33.25 21.18
N ILE A 217 -38.81 33.80 20.37
CA ILE A 217 -37.48 34.21 20.80
C ILE A 217 -37.57 35.37 21.80
N SER A 218 -38.42 36.36 21.54
CA SER A 218 -38.67 37.48 22.45
C SER A 218 -39.27 37.01 23.77
N ASN A 219 -40.27 36.15 23.71
CA ASN A 219 -40.90 35.55 24.90
C ASN A 219 -39.89 34.74 25.73
N LEU A 220 -39.01 33.96 25.09
CA LEU A 220 -37.93 33.25 25.77
C LEU A 220 -37.01 34.25 26.50
N LYS A 221 -36.53 35.25 25.77
CA LYS A 221 -35.58 36.24 26.30
C LYS A 221 -36.14 36.95 27.53
N GLU A 222 -37.36 37.45 27.44
CA GLU A 222 -38.00 38.16 28.56
C GLU A 222 -38.17 37.25 29.80
N ASN A 223 -38.62 36.01 29.61
CA ASN A 223 -38.80 35.07 30.73
C ASN A 223 -37.47 34.62 31.35
N ALA A 224 -36.43 34.45 30.53
CA ALA A 224 -35.10 34.09 31.00
C ALA A 224 -34.42 35.23 31.78
N GLU A 225 -34.53 36.47 31.30
CA GLU A 225 -34.06 37.67 32.01
C GLU A 225 -34.81 37.88 33.33
N LYS A 226 -36.14 37.70 33.33
CA LYS A 226 -36.94 37.70 34.57
C LYS A 226 -36.45 36.63 35.54
N CYS A 227 -36.16 35.43 35.05
CA CYS A 227 -35.64 34.34 35.89
C CYS A 227 -34.29 34.68 36.53
N GLU A 228 -33.36 35.27 35.77
CA GLU A 228 -32.08 35.72 36.32
C GLU A 228 -32.29 36.82 37.36
N TYR A 229 -33.13 37.80 37.08
CA TYR A 229 -33.45 38.88 38.02
C TYR A 229 -33.99 38.34 39.34
N PHE A 230 -35.01 37.46 39.31
CA PHE A 230 -35.57 36.88 40.52
C PHE A 230 -34.61 35.95 41.27
N ARG A 231 -33.64 35.34 40.57
CA ARG A 231 -32.59 34.53 41.20
C ARG A 231 -31.65 35.37 42.07
N PHE A 232 -31.38 36.62 41.66
CA PHE A 232 -30.49 37.55 42.38
C PHE A 232 -31.24 38.46 43.36
N ALA A 233 -32.53 38.76 43.12
CA ALA A 233 -33.36 39.59 43.99
C ALA A 233 -34.72 38.92 44.33
N PRO A 234 -34.74 37.94 45.27
CA PRO A 234 -35.96 37.24 45.65
C PRO A 234 -36.93 38.18 46.39
N ARG A 235 -38.23 38.13 46.06
CA ARG A 235 -39.29 38.87 46.77
C ARG A 235 -39.99 37.99 47.81
N ALA A 236 -40.50 38.63 48.88
CA ALA A 236 -41.18 37.96 49.98
C ALA A 236 -42.46 37.18 49.58
N ASP A 237 -43.14 37.57 48.49
CA ASP A 237 -44.41 36.97 48.04
C ASP A 237 -44.27 36.32 46.64
N GLY A 238 -43.40 35.31 46.55
CA GLY A 238 -42.90 34.76 45.29
C GLY A 238 -43.70 33.60 44.67
N LEU A 239 -44.68 33.02 45.36
CA LEU A 239 -45.33 31.78 44.90
C LEU A 239 -46.14 31.93 43.60
N ALA A 240 -46.84 33.06 43.44
CA ALA A 240 -47.59 33.34 42.20
C ALA A 240 -46.63 33.56 41.01
N ALA A 241 -45.57 34.35 41.21
CA ALA A 241 -44.54 34.61 40.21
C ALA A 241 -43.77 33.35 39.80
N MET A 242 -43.48 32.45 40.76
CA MET A 242 -42.84 31.15 40.48
C MET A 242 -43.74 30.26 39.62
N ASN A 243 -45.04 30.16 39.94
CA ASN A 243 -45.99 29.38 39.16
C ASN A 243 -46.12 29.92 37.73
N GLU A 244 -46.29 31.24 37.58
CA GLU A 244 -46.39 31.88 36.28
C GLU A 244 -45.13 31.61 35.44
N MET A 245 -43.95 31.81 36.01
CA MET A 245 -42.69 31.58 35.29
C MET A 245 -42.47 30.11 34.94
N TYR A 246 -42.84 29.19 35.83
CA TYR A 246 -42.81 27.75 35.56
C TYR A 246 -43.66 27.40 34.32
N HIS A 247 -44.91 27.88 34.29
CA HIS A 247 -45.83 27.62 33.18
C HIS A 247 -45.34 28.25 31.88
N ASN A 248 -44.88 29.50 31.91
CA ASN A 248 -44.40 30.21 30.73
C ASN A 248 -43.15 29.54 30.13
N LEU A 249 -42.13 29.26 30.93
CA LEU A 249 -40.89 28.63 30.43
C LEU A 249 -41.11 27.20 29.94
N THR A 250 -41.99 26.44 30.61
CA THR A 250 -42.35 25.09 30.14
C THR A 250 -43.06 25.16 28.79
N LYS A 251 -43.98 26.11 28.61
CA LYS A 251 -44.68 26.31 27.34
C LYS A 251 -43.71 26.72 26.22
N VAL A 252 -42.82 27.67 26.48
CA VAL A 252 -41.79 28.14 25.54
C VAL A 252 -40.90 26.97 25.10
N ILE A 253 -40.44 26.11 26.01
CA ILE A 253 -39.62 24.94 25.64
C ILE A 253 -40.39 23.95 24.76
N ILE A 254 -41.68 23.72 25.04
CA ILE A 254 -42.51 22.83 24.21
C ILE A 254 -42.70 23.42 22.79
N GLU A 255 -42.90 24.73 22.68
CA GLU A 255 -43.05 25.41 21.39
C GLU A 255 -41.73 25.45 20.62
N LEU A 256 -40.61 25.71 21.30
CA LEU A 256 -39.27 25.60 20.72
C LEU A 256 -38.98 24.20 20.21
N GLU A 257 -39.31 23.17 20.98
CA GLU A 257 -39.11 21.78 20.58
C GLU A 257 -39.92 21.43 19.32
N LYS A 258 -41.12 21.99 19.16
CA LYS A 258 -41.91 21.83 17.93
C LYS A 258 -41.30 22.55 16.73
N SER A 259 -40.69 23.72 16.95
CA SER A 259 -40.08 24.51 15.88
C SER A 259 -38.71 24.00 15.42
N ILE A 260 -37.93 23.39 16.33
CA ILE A 260 -36.56 22.92 16.07
C ILE A 260 -36.54 21.46 15.57
N ARG A 261 -37.65 20.73 15.73
CA ARG A 261 -37.79 19.33 15.30
C ARG A 261 -38.06 19.21 13.81
#